data_AF-A0A2G2EZM2-F1
#
_entry.id   AF-A0A2G2EZM2-F1
#
_cell.length_a   1.000
_cell.length_b   1.000
_cell.length_c   1.000
_cell.angle_alpha   90.00
_cell.angle_beta   90.00
_cell.angle_gamma   90.00
#
_symmetry.space_group_name_H-M   'P 1'
#
loop_
_entity.id
_entity.type
_entity.pdbx_description
1 polymer ?
#
loop_
_entity_poly.entity_id
_entity_poly.type
_entity_poly.pdbx_seq_one_letter_code
_entity_poly.pdbx_strand_id
1 'polypeptide(L)'
;MSDRDNTFELQQYFDTSINELKITLPNKYKSAQILLNYYLNEMIVKPEDAYNTMILIDNQIVKQVDWKTELGLTEEMYVGGELGLEKIYTWYRELQDFEDGTMLLYYNDLPRHKQKERLKNHMIEEAKKVKEFIDIELSTYNIK
;
A
#
# COMPACT_ATOMS: atom_id res chain seq x y z
N MET A 1 40.41 -4.50 -15.45
CA MET A 1 39.37 -4.52 -14.42
C MET A 1 38.49 -3.31 -14.68
N SER A 2 37.23 -3.51 -15.08
CA SER A 2 36.30 -2.39 -15.19
C SER A 2 35.71 -2.15 -13.81
N ASP A 3 35.62 -0.88 -13.41
CA ASP A 3 34.97 -0.37 -12.19
C ASP A 3 33.44 -0.61 -12.17
N ARG A 4 32.96 -1.68 -12.80
CA ARG A 4 31.56 -2.08 -12.81
C ARG A 4 31.37 -3.27 -11.87
N ASP A 5 30.86 -2.90 -10.70
CA ASP A 5 29.98 -3.68 -9.85
C ASP A 5 30.60 -4.86 -9.11
N ASN A 6 31.20 -4.54 -7.96
CA ASN A 6 31.51 -5.49 -6.91
C ASN A 6 30.25 -5.83 -6.08
N THR A 7 29.15 -6.18 -6.77
CA THR A 7 27.82 -6.42 -6.15
C THR A 7 27.87 -7.52 -5.10
N PHE A 8 28.76 -8.51 -5.32
CA PHE A 8 28.99 -9.60 -4.39
C PHE A 8 29.62 -9.13 -3.07
N GLU A 9 30.67 -8.31 -3.12
CA GLU A 9 31.28 -7.75 -1.92
C GLU A 9 30.32 -6.82 -1.18
N LEU A 10 29.55 -5.99 -1.91
CA LEU A 10 28.53 -5.13 -1.30
C LEU A 10 27.47 -5.93 -0.56
N GLN A 11 26.97 -7.02 -1.16
CA GLN A 11 26.01 -7.91 -0.51
C GLN A 11 26.62 -8.55 0.74
N GLN A 12 27.87 -9.01 0.66
CA GLN A 12 28.57 -9.62 1.78
C GLN A 12 28.77 -8.64 2.95
N TYR A 13 29.14 -7.39 2.67
CA TYR A 13 29.24 -6.34 3.69
C TYR A 13 27.89 -6.01 4.31
N PHE A 14 26.84 -5.93 3.49
CA PHE A 14 25.48 -5.69 3.98
C PHE A 14 25.02 -6.81 4.91
N ASP A 15 25.12 -8.07 4.50
CA ASP A 15 24.70 -9.23 5.28
C ASP A 15 25.48 -9.35 6.59
N THR A 16 26.79 -9.09 6.55
CA THR A 16 27.65 -9.07 7.75
C THR A 16 27.19 -7.99 8.72
N SER A 17 26.93 -6.77 8.22
CA SER A 17 26.47 -5.65 9.04
C SER A 17 25.10 -5.91 9.68
N ILE A 18 24.16 -6.48 8.92
CA ILE A 18 22.83 -6.86 9.42
C ILE A 18 22.94 -7.89 10.55
N ASN A 19 23.79 -8.91 10.36
CA ASN A 19 24.03 -9.94 11.36
C ASN A 19 24.71 -9.41 12.62
N GLU A 20 25.73 -8.55 12.47
CA GLU A 20 26.44 -7.92 13.60
C GLU A 20 25.50 -7.03 14.43
N LEU A 21 24.64 -6.26 13.75
CA LEU A 21 23.65 -5.39 14.38
C LEU A 21 22.43 -6.17 14.89
N LYS A 22 22.37 -7.49 14.69
CA LYS A 22 21.24 -8.37 15.04
C LYS A 22 19.90 -7.85 14.48
N ILE A 23 19.94 -7.24 13.30
CA ILE A 23 18.76 -6.74 12.62
C ILE A 23 18.06 -7.93 11.95
N THR A 24 16.79 -8.12 12.25
CA THR A 24 15.95 -9.09 11.53
C THR A 24 15.28 -8.40 10.36
N LEU A 25 15.57 -8.85 9.14
CA LEU A 25 14.93 -8.30 7.95
C LEU A 25 13.44 -8.68 7.93
N PRO A 26 12.54 -7.74 7.65
CA PRO A 26 11.12 -8.04 7.51
C PRO A 26 10.89 -8.99 6.34
N ASN A 27 9.97 -9.95 6.49
CA ASN A 27 9.46 -10.72 5.36
C ASN A 27 8.67 -9.79 4.40
N LYS A 28 8.27 -10.30 3.23
CA LYS A 28 7.58 -9.49 2.22
C LYS A 28 6.27 -8.88 2.75
N TYR A 29 5.52 -9.65 3.53
CA TYR A 29 4.29 -9.17 4.17
C TYR A 29 4.55 -7.98 5.10
N LYS A 30 5.52 -8.10 6.02
CA LYS A 30 5.88 -7.03 6.95
C LYS A 30 6.46 -5.81 6.23
N SER A 31 7.27 -6.03 5.20
CA SER A 31 7.78 -4.96 4.33
C SER A 31 6.64 -4.19 3.67
N ALA A 32 5.63 -4.90 3.15
CA ALA A 32 4.45 -4.28 2.56
C ALA A 32 3.62 -3.52 3.60
N GLN A 33 3.42 -4.05 4.81
CA GLN A 33 2.71 -3.34 5.88
C GLN A 33 3.42 -2.02 6.25
N ILE A 34 4.75 -2.03 6.35
CA ILE A 34 5.54 -0.82 6.63
C ILE A 34 5.37 0.20 5.51
N LEU A 35 5.50 -0.24 4.26
CA LEU A 35 5.37 0.66 3.10
C LEU A 35 3.93 1.18 2.96
N LEU A 36 2.94 0.34 3.24
CA LEU A 36 1.53 0.70 3.24
C LEU A 36 1.23 1.71 4.34
N ASN A 37 1.78 1.53 5.54
CA ASN A 37 1.66 2.49 6.63
C ASN A 37 2.18 3.88 6.23
N TYR A 38 3.36 3.92 5.60
CA TYR A 38 3.96 5.15 5.09
C TYR A 38 3.04 5.84 4.07
N TYR A 39 2.56 5.12 3.06
CA TYR A 39 1.69 5.70 2.03
C TYR A 39 0.32 6.11 2.56
N LEU A 40 -0.30 5.33 3.44
CA LEU A 40 -1.56 5.72 4.07
C LEU A 40 -1.38 6.98 4.91
N ASN A 41 -0.25 7.12 5.61
CA ASN A 41 0.04 8.34 6.35
C ASN A 41 0.21 9.56 5.42
N GLU A 42 0.98 9.45 4.33
CA GLU A 42 1.08 10.51 3.32
C GLU A 42 -0.30 10.89 2.76
N MET A 43 -1.15 9.90 2.46
CA MET A 43 -2.51 10.11 1.96
C MET A 43 -3.40 10.87 2.95
N ILE A 44 -3.27 10.58 4.25
CA ILE A 44 -4.05 11.23 5.31
C ILE A 44 -3.57 12.67 5.54
N VAL A 45 -2.26 12.90 5.48
CA VAL A 45 -1.65 14.23 5.68
C VAL A 45 -1.85 15.14 4.46
N LYS A 46 -1.82 14.58 3.24
CA LYS A 46 -2.01 15.30 1.97
C LYS A 46 -3.17 14.68 1.15
N PRO A 47 -4.43 14.93 1.55
CA PRO A 47 -5.64 14.51 0.83
C PRO A 47 -5.67 14.80 -0.67
N GLU A 48 -5.06 15.91 -1.08
CA GLU A 48 -5.02 16.37 -2.47
C GLU A 48 -4.36 15.35 -3.40
N ASP A 49 -3.31 14.70 -2.91
CA ASP A 49 -2.48 13.71 -3.61
C ASP A 49 -2.97 12.27 -3.43
N ALA A 50 -4.07 12.07 -2.71
CA ALA A 50 -4.52 10.75 -2.30
C ALA A 50 -4.70 9.76 -3.47
N TYR A 51 -5.14 10.25 -4.64
CA TYR A 51 -5.25 9.45 -5.85
C TYR A 51 -3.87 8.97 -6.36
N ASN A 52 -2.88 9.86 -6.42
CA ASN A 52 -1.52 9.53 -6.83
C ASN A 52 -0.87 8.56 -5.84
N THR A 53 -1.10 8.75 -4.54
CA THR A 53 -0.63 7.84 -3.51
C THR A 53 -1.23 6.44 -3.66
N MET A 54 -2.52 6.33 -4.04
CA MET A 54 -3.12 5.03 -4.35
C MET A 54 -2.52 4.36 -5.58
N ILE A 55 -2.15 5.11 -6.62
CA ILE A 55 -1.41 4.56 -7.77
C ILE A 55 -0.09 3.93 -7.31
N LEU A 56 0.62 4.59 -6.37
CA LEU A 56 1.86 4.05 -5.81
C LEU A 56 1.60 2.78 -5.00
N ILE A 57 0.56 2.74 -4.16
CA ILE A 57 0.17 1.54 -3.41
C ILE A 57 -0.14 0.37 -4.36
N ASP A 58 -0.94 0.61 -5.40
CA ASP A 58 -1.30 -0.40 -6.39
C ASP A 58 -0.06 -0.96 -7.11
N ASN A 59 0.80 -0.07 -7.58
CA ASN A 59 1.96 -0.45 -8.38
C ASN A 59 3.13 -1.02 -7.56
N GLN A 60 3.32 -0.59 -6.31
CA GLN A 60 4.48 -1.00 -5.49
C GLN A 60 4.16 -2.09 -4.48
N ILE A 61 2.89 -2.24 -4.09
CA ILE A 61 2.49 -3.21 -3.07
C ILE A 61 1.63 -4.31 -3.68
N VAL A 62 0.53 -3.95 -4.33
CA VAL A 62 -0.44 -4.95 -4.81
C VAL A 62 0.09 -5.73 -6.01
N LYS A 63 0.73 -5.07 -6.97
CA LYS A 63 1.23 -5.72 -8.21
C LYS A 63 2.63 -6.34 -8.10
N GLN A 64 3.46 -5.92 -7.14
CA GLN A 64 4.86 -6.38 -7.06
C GLN A 64 5.02 -7.74 -6.37
N VAL A 65 4.07 -8.11 -5.52
CA VAL A 65 4.16 -9.30 -4.69
C VAL A 65 3.13 -10.31 -5.16
N ASP A 66 3.56 -11.54 -5.38
CA ASP A 66 2.64 -12.67 -5.54
C ASP A 66 2.02 -13.02 -4.17
N TRP A 67 1.00 -12.24 -3.81
CA TRP A 67 0.30 -12.37 -2.54
C TRP A 67 -0.38 -13.73 -2.38
N LYS A 68 -0.72 -14.40 -3.48
CA LYS A 68 -1.28 -15.75 -3.42
C LYS A 68 -0.26 -16.72 -2.83
N THR A 69 0.97 -16.66 -3.33
CA THR A 69 2.08 -17.48 -2.83
C THR A 69 2.50 -17.07 -1.42
N GLU A 70 2.63 -15.77 -1.15
CA GLU A 70 3.10 -15.27 0.16
C GLU A 70 2.10 -15.48 1.29
N LEU A 71 0.79 -15.42 1.01
CA LEU A 71 -0.27 -15.65 2.00
C LEU A 71 -0.80 -17.09 2.00
N GLY A 72 -0.32 -17.95 1.08
CA GLY A 72 -0.78 -19.33 0.95
C GLY A 72 -2.25 -19.45 0.53
N LEU A 73 -2.78 -18.46 -0.19
CA LEU A 73 -4.19 -18.42 -0.60
C LEU A 73 -4.44 -19.36 -1.79
N THR A 74 -5.57 -20.06 -1.77
CA THR A 74 -5.98 -20.91 -2.91
C THR A 74 -6.56 -20.08 -4.07
N GLU A 75 -7.10 -18.89 -3.79
CA GLU A 75 -7.78 -18.01 -4.74
C GLU A 75 -7.32 -16.54 -4.62
N GLU A 76 -7.26 -15.82 -5.75
CA GLU A 76 -6.80 -14.42 -5.82
C GLU A 76 -7.78 -13.41 -5.20
N MET A 77 -9.05 -13.78 -5.05
CA MET A 77 -10.12 -12.87 -4.59
C MET A 77 -9.92 -12.31 -3.17
N TYR A 78 -8.98 -12.85 -2.39
CA TYR A 78 -8.78 -12.46 -1.00
C TYR A 78 -7.64 -11.46 -0.77
N VAL A 79 -6.77 -11.19 -1.76
CA VAL A 79 -5.57 -10.35 -1.55
C VAL A 79 -5.91 -8.94 -1.06
N GLY A 80 -6.95 -8.31 -1.63
CA GLY A 80 -7.41 -6.99 -1.18
C GLY A 80 -8.05 -7.00 0.21
N GLY A 81 -8.67 -8.13 0.60
CA GLY A 81 -9.26 -8.32 1.93
C GLY A 81 -8.21 -8.56 3.00
N GLU A 82 -7.20 -9.38 2.72
CA GLU A 82 -6.10 -9.69 3.65
C GLU A 82 -5.23 -8.47 3.96
N LEU A 83 -5.08 -7.54 3.00
CA LEU A 83 -4.39 -6.26 3.23
C LEU A 83 -5.31 -5.17 3.81
N GLY A 84 -6.60 -5.45 3.98
CA GLY A 84 -7.62 -4.49 4.43
C GLY A 84 -7.93 -3.37 3.43
N LEU A 85 -7.46 -3.49 2.17
CA LEU A 85 -7.54 -2.42 1.17
C LEU A 85 -8.81 -2.42 0.33
N GLU A 86 -9.64 -3.47 0.41
CA GLU A 86 -10.84 -3.67 -0.39
C GLU A 86 -11.69 -2.39 -0.55
N LYS A 87 -12.05 -1.76 0.57
CA LYS A 87 -12.91 -0.56 0.56
C LYS A 87 -12.23 0.67 -0.01
N ILE A 88 -10.93 0.84 0.23
CA ILE A 88 -10.14 1.93 -0.35
C ILE A 88 -10.08 1.74 -1.88
N TYR A 89 -9.89 0.50 -2.35
CA TYR A 89 -9.86 0.18 -3.77
C TYR A 89 -11.17 0.51 -4.48
N THR A 90 -12.32 0.30 -3.85
CA THR A 90 -13.61 0.74 -4.40
C THR A 90 -13.60 2.23 -4.74
N TRP A 91 -13.16 3.07 -3.81
CA TRP A 91 -13.11 4.52 -4.04
C TRP A 91 -12.02 4.95 -5.01
N TYR A 92 -10.88 4.27 -4.99
CA TYR A 92 -9.80 4.50 -5.95
C TYR A 92 -10.25 4.20 -7.39
N ARG A 93 -10.99 3.10 -7.61
CA ARG A 93 -11.54 2.76 -8.93
C ARG A 93 -12.53 3.79 -9.43
N GLU A 94 -13.43 4.27 -8.59
CA GLU A 94 -14.35 5.36 -8.95
C GLU A 94 -13.62 6.67 -9.27
N LEU A 95 -12.54 6.98 -8.54
CA LEU A 95 -11.71 8.14 -8.87
C LEU A 95 -10.95 7.95 -10.18
N GLN A 96 -10.51 6.74 -10.50
CA GLN A 96 -9.92 6.43 -11.80
C GLN A 96 -10.95 6.63 -12.93
N ASP A 97 -12.15 6.08 -12.77
CA ASP A 97 -13.26 6.27 -13.71
C ASP A 97 -13.62 7.77 -13.88
N PHE A 98 -13.53 8.55 -12.80
CA PHE A 98 -13.71 9.99 -12.85
C PHE A 98 -12.71 10.67 -13.79
N GLU A 99 -11.41 10.35 -13.65
CA GLU A 99 -10.31 10.93 -14.44
C GLU A 99 -10.37 10.46 -15.90
N ASP A 100 -10.77 9.21 -16.13
CA ASP A 100 -10.94 8.63 -17.47
C ASP A 100 -12.19 9.18 -18.20
N GLY A 101 -12.99 10.00 -17.53
CA GLY A 101 -14.18 10.62 -18.11
C GLY A 101 -15.40 9.71 -18.15
N THR A 102 -15.32 8.51 -17.57
CA THR A 102 -16.37 7.48 -17.62
C THR A 102 -17.50 7.78 -16.62
N MET A 103 -18.49 6.90 -16.59
CA MET A 103 -19.66 7.01 -15.71
C MET A 103 -19.28 6.56 -14.29
N LEU A 104 -19.63 7.37 -13.29
CA LEU A 104 -19.50 6.99 -11.87
C LEU A 104 -20.72 6.20 -11.41
N LEU A 105 -20.49 5.25 -10.50
CA LEU A 105 -21.58 4.45 -9.92
C LEU A 105 -22.20 5.14 -8.70
N TYR A 106 -21.44 5.99 -8.02
CA TYR A 106 -21.85 6.64 -6.77
C TYR A 106 -22.08 8.15 -6.91
N TYR A 107 -22.93 8.69 -6.04
CA TYR A 107 -23.23 10.13 -5.93
C TYR A 107 -23.75 10.79 -7.21
N ASN A 108 -24.43 10.01 -8.07
CA ASN A 108 -25.01 10.48 -9.33
C ASN A 108 -26.05 11.62 -9.18
N ASP A 109 -26.55 11.82 -7.96
CA ASP A 109 -27.41 12.94 -7.56
C ASP A 109 -26.67 14.28 -7.41
N LEU A 110 -25.34 14.27 -7.27
CA LEU A 110 -24.52 15.45 -7.06
C LEU A 110 -23.87 15.95 -8.36
N PRO A 111 -23.52 17.24 -8.46
CA PRO A 111 -22.65 17.73 -9.53
C PRO A 111 -21.27 17.04 -9.50
N ARG A 112 -20.70 16.77 -10.68
CA ARG A 112 -19.45 16.03 -10.88
C ARG A 112 -18.29 16.48 -9.97
N HIS A 113 -18.09 17.79 -9.77
CA HIS A 113 -17.05 18.29 -8.86
C HIS A 113 -17.26 17.86 -7.39
N LYS A 114 -18.51 17.80 -6.91
CA LYS A 114 -18.85 17.36 -5.54
C LYS A 114 -18.78 15.84 -5.40
N GLN A 115 -19.02 15.10 -6.48
CA GLN A 115 -18.83 13.64 -6.50
C GLN A 115 -17.37 13.30 -6.20
N LYS A 116 -16.43 13.93 -6.93
CA LYS A 116 -14.98 13.75 -6.73
C LYS A 116 -14.56 14.05 -5.29
N GLU A 117 -15.04 15.16 -4.73
CA GLU A 117 -14.72 15.55 -3.36
C GLU A 117 -15.20 14.51 -2.34
N ARG A 118 -16.43 14.00 -2.48
CA ARG A 118 -16.94 12.94 -1.60
C ARG A 118 -16.19 11.62 -1.75
N LEU A 119 -15.88 11.20 -2.98
CA LEU A 119 -15.11 9.99 -3.24
C LEU A 119 -13.73 10.08 -2.58
N LYS A 120 -13.04 11.23 -2.71
CA LYS A 120 -11.76 11.49 -2.02
C LYS A 120 -11.91 11.40 -0.50
N ASN A 121 -12.94 12.03 0.06
CA ASN A 121 -13.16 12.01 1.51
C ASN A 121 -13.37 10.59 2.04
N HIS A 122 -14.19 9.77 1.36
CA HIS A 122 -14.38 8.38 1.75
C HIS A 122 -13.10 7.55 1.61
N MET A 123 -12.32 7.77 0.55
CA MET A 123 -11.01 7.13 0.41
C MET A 123 -10.09 7.43 1.60
N ILE A 124 -10.07 8.68 2.07
CA ILE A 124 -9.27 9.09 3.24
C ILE A 124 -9.82 8.52 4.54
N GLU A 125 -11.15 8.46 4.71
CA GLU A 125 -11.77 7.83 5.87
C GLU A 125 -11.43 6.35 5.96
N GLU A 126 -11.48 5.64 4.85
CA GLU A 126 -11.06 4.23 4.79
C GLU A 126 -9.54 4.10 5.00
N ALA A 127 -8.72 4.99 4.46
CA ALA A 127 -7.28 5.02 4.71
C ALA A 127 -6.93 5.14 6.19
N LYS A 128 -7.66 5.95 6.96
CA LYS A 128 -7.48 6.07 8.41
C LYS A 128 -7.77 4.74 9.13
N LYS A 129 -8.85 4.05 8.75
CA LYS A 129 -9.21 2.76 9.35
C LYS A 129 -8.17 1.69 9.06
N VAL A 130 -7.70 1.61 7.81
CA VAL A 130 -6.66 0.65 7.42
C VAL A 130 -5.35 0.97 8.11
N LYS A 131 -4.99 2.26 8.24
CA LYS A 131 -3.79 2.65 8.98
C LYS A 131 -3.85 2.20 10.44
N GLU A 132 -4.98 2.41 11.11
CA GLU A 132 -5.18 1.98 12.50
C GLU A 132 -5.01 0.46 12.64
N PHE A 133 -5.58 -0.33 11.73
CA PHE A 133 -5.38 -1.78 11.68
C PHE A 133 -3.89 -2.16 11.55
N ILE A 134 -3.17 -1.53 10.61
CA ILE A 134 -1.74 -1.80 10.38
C ILE A 134 -0.88 -1.35 11.58
N ASP A 135 -1.18 -0.22 12.20
CA ASP A 135 -0.48 0.27 13.39
C ASP A 135 -0.56 -0.76 14.54
N ILE A 136 -1.75 -1.35 14.74
CA ILE A 136 -1.98 -2.40 15.74
C ILE A 136 -1.14 -3.64 15.40
N GLU A 137 -1.17 -4.11 14.16
CA GLU A 137 -0.37 -5.27 13.74
C GLU A 137 1.12 -5.02 13.92
N LEU A 138 1.66 -3.90 13.44
CA LEU A 138 3.09 -3.55 13.56
C LEU A 138 3.53 -3.40 15.03
N SER A 139 2.68 -2.85 15.90
CA SER A 139 2.99 -2.72 17.33
C SER A 139 3.10 -4.07 18.04
N THR A 140 2.27 -5.05 17.64
CA THR A 140 2.27 -6.41 18.21
C THR A 140 3.57 -7.16 17.89
N TYR A 141 4.20 -6.84 16.75
CA TYR A 141 5.47 -7.45 16.34
C TYR A 141 6.70 -6.88 17.06
N ASN A 142 6.65 -5.66 17.60
CA ASN A 142 7.77 -5.05 18.33
C ASN A 142 7.88 -5.54 19.79
N ILE A 143 6.97 -6.41 20.23
CA ILE A 143 6.90 -6.95 21.60
C ILE A 143 7.47 -8.40 21.68
N LYS A 144 7.91 -8.98 20.55
CA LYS A 144 8.59 -10.29 20.50
C LYS A 144 10.07 -10.15 20.20
#